data_AF-A0A9P5AGQ5-F1
#
_entry.id   AF-A0A9P5AGQ5-F1
#
_cell.length_a   1.000
_cell.length_b   1.000
_cell.length_c   1.000
_cell.angle_alpha   90.00
_cell.angle_beta   90.00
_cell.angle_gamma   90.00
#
_symmetry.space_group_name_H-M   'P 1'
#
loop_
_entity.id
_entity.type
_entity.pdbx_description
1 polymer ?
#
loop_
_entity_poly.entity_id
_entity_poly.type
_entity_poly.pdbx_seq_one_letter_code
_entity_poly.pdbx_strand_id
1 'polypeptide(L)'
;MASTSQFIGLAKSLPAPLQRFFARYPPAAILPENAPKTRCQEERPNPFRFYKHPVTGKWQDPVYSQRRQAELVKMARENGVEDLLPETRKGTEYKLAHRVEHGLRVKGTGVGQKVKGHIHERHMIAKYVDRLITATTEWLCAMPGVEQPWLTMLQDGDQEKGHVGNAQSHQALEEGMHITQAHGMASSQAMVVDSDTATHYQVLNLTPSLLDTQHDSTPLIKRAYHRALLRNHPDKIANSDPTSVSFTVDQITTALNILSNPSSRAAYDATLRVSRQNENRDGSYQTGVETIDLDDLAFDEDQECWYRSCRCGNEHSYEFREADLEEVSDEGELVVGCLGCSLWLRVHFAVMEDEQQSHTSNNMKDKS
;
A
#
# COMPACT_ATOMS: atom_id res chain seq x y z
N MET A 1 -7.02 -31.68 38.15
CA MET A 1 -7.75 -30.45 38.51
C MET A 1 -6.73 -29.44 39.00
N ALA A 2 -6.57 -28.30 38.34
CA ALA A 2 -5.68 -27.26 38.83
C ALA A 2 -6.16 -26.79 40.21
N SER A 3 -5.23 -26.56 41.15
CA SER A 3 -5.59 -26.14 42.49
C SER A 3 -5.99 -24.66 42.51
N THR A 4 -6.83 -24.26 43.46
CA THR A 4 -7.22 -22.85 43.65
C THR A 4 -5.99 -21.94 43.81
N SER A 5 -4.94 -22.44 44.46
CA SER A 5 -3.64 -21.75 44.59
C SER A 5 -2.95 -21.51 43.24
N GLN A 6 -3.06 -22.42 42.28
CA GLN A 6 -2.51 -22.23 40.92
C GLN A 6 -3.25 -21.12 40.18
N PHE A 7 -4.58 -21.07 40.25
CA PHE A 7 -5.35 -19.98 39.64
C PHE A 7 -5.04 -18.61 40.27
N ILE A 8 -4.85 -18.57 41.59
CA ILE A 8 -4.40 -17.34 42.27
C ILE A 8 -2.98 -16.95 41.79
N GLY A 9 -2.09 -17.93 41.60
CA GLY A 9 -0.77 -17.70 41.02
C GLY A 9 -0.83 -17.10 39.61
N LEU A 10 -1.68 -17.65 38.74
CA LEU A 10 -1.91 -17.15 37.38
C LEU A 10 -2.53 -15.73 37.37
N ALA A 11 -3.49 -15.47 38.26
CA ALA A 11 -4.07 -14.14 38.39
C ALA A 11 -3.01 -13.11 38.83
N LYS A 12 -2.10 -13.50 39.72
CA LYS A 12 -0.98 -12.67 40.18
C LYS A 12 0.13 -12.48 39.15
N SER A 13 0.26 -13.36 38.15
CA SER A 13 1.23 -13.20 37.06
C SER A 13 0.77 -12.22 35.97
N LEU A 14 -0.49 -11.77 36.00
CA LEU A 14 -0.99 -10.78 35.04
C LEU A 14 -0.21 -9.46 35.12
N PRO A 15 -0.07 -8.70 34.02
CA PRO A 15 0.55 -7.39 34.03
C PRO A 15 -0.08 -6.43 35.05
N ALA A 16 0.76 -5.68 35.79
CA ALA A 16 0.31 -4.74 36.81
C ALA A 16 -0.78 -3.73 36.32
N PRO A 17 -0.73 -3.20 35.08
CA PRO A 17 -1.81 -2.35 34.57
C PRO A 17 -3.18 -3.04 34.51
N LEU A 18 -3.22 -4.32 34.14
CA LEU A 18 -4.45 -5.11 34.10
C LEU A 18 -4.96 -5.42 35.52
N GLN A 19 -4.06 -5.79 36.43
CA GLN A 19 -4.44 -6.01 37.83
C GLN A 19 -5.07 -4.76 38.46
N ARG A 20 -4.46 -3.58 38.24
CA ARG A 20 -5.02 -2.29 38.69
C ARG A 20 -6.33 -1.92 38.01
N PHE A 21 -6.56 -2.41 36.78
CA PHE A 21 -7.83 -2.21 36.09
C PHE A 21 -8.92 -3.07 36.74
N PHE A 22 -8.70 -4.38 36.87
CA PHE A 22 -9.68 -5.30 37.47
C PHE A 22 -9.95 -5.01 38.95
N ALA A 23 -8.98 -4.49 39.70
CA ALA A 23 -9.20 -4.03 41.07
C ALA A 23 -10.17 -2.83 41.16
N ARG A 24 -10.18 -1.95 40.14
CA ARG A 24 -11.07 -0.78 40.08
C ARG A 24 -12.41 -1.09 39.42
N TYR A 25 -12.38 -1.89 38.36
CA TYR A 25 -13.52 -2.27 37.53
C TYR A 25 -13.60 -3.81 37.43
N PRO A 26 -14.00 -4.50 38.50
CA PRO A 26 -14.17 -5.94 38.47
C PRO A 26 -15.38 -6.33 37.59
N PRO A 27 -15.23 -7.22 36.60
CA PRO A 27 -16.36 -7.69 35.81
C PRO A 27 -17.31 -8.56 36.64
N ALA A 28 -18.58 -8.63 36.24
CA ALA A 28 -19.57 -9.47 36.91
C ALA A 28 -19.19 -10.96 36.94
N ALA A 29 -18.43 -11.43 35.94
CA ALA A 29 -17.99 -12.82 35.83
C ALA A 29 -17.08 -13.30 36.97
N ILE A 30 -16.34 -12.38 37.64
CA ILE A 30 -15.43 -12.74 38.75
C ILE A 30 -16.05 -12.48 40.12
N LEU A 31 -17.17 -11.77 40.18
CA LEU A 31 -17.82 -11.40 41.42
C LEU A 31 -18.91 -12.40 41.79
N PRO A 32 -19.19 -12.62 43.09
CA PRO A 32 -20.40 -13.33 43.50
C PRO A 32 -21.65 -12.55 43.05
N GLU A 33 -22.76 -13.23 42.79
CA GLU A 33 -23.99 -12.67 42.17
C GLU A 33 -24.51 -11.37 42.80
N ASN A 34 -24.26 -11.15 44.10
CA ASN A 34 -24.76 -9.99 44.84
C ASN A 34 -23.64 -9.05 45.35
N ALA A 35 -22.48 -9.04 44.70
CA ALA A 35 -21.40 -8.13 45.09
C ALA A 35 -21.79 -6.66 44.85
N PRO A 36 -21.51 -5.75 45.80
CA PRO A 36 -21.70 -4.33 45.58
C PRO A 36 -20.75 -3.82 44.48
N LYS A 37 -21.22 -2.84 43.71
CA LYS A 37 -20.40 -2.16 42.70
C LYS A 37 -19.29 -1.37 43.39
N THR A 38 -18.15 -1.24 42.72
CA THR A 38 -17.08 -0.37 43.22
C THR A 38 -17.47 1.09 43.03
N ARG A 39 -16.93 1.99 43.86
CA ARG A 39 -17.12 3.44 43.70
C ARG A 39 -16.83 3.92 42.28
N CYS A 40 -15.77 3.40 41.66
CA CYS A 40 -15.42 3.74 40.28
C CYS A 40 -16.49 3.31 39.26
N GLN A 41 -17.12 2.13 39.47
CA GLN A 41 -18.21 1.64 38.62
C GLN A 41 -19.52 2.41 38.83
N GLU A 42 -19.78 2.88 40.04
CA GLU A 42 -20.96 3.71 40.35
C GLU A 42 -20.86 5.08 39.70
N GLU A 43 -19.69 5.73 39.83
CA GLU A 43 -19.44 7.02 39.17
C GLU A 43 -19.45 6.84 37.64
N ARG A 44 -18.85 5.75 37.13
CA ARG A 44 -18.68 5.48 35.70
C ARG A 44 -18.92 4.00 35.39
N PRO A 45 -20.14 3.64 34.93
CA PRO A 45 -20.48 2.25 34.61
C PRO A 45 -19.59 1.62 33.53
N ASN A 46 -19.25 2.37 32.48
CA ASN A 46 -18.30 1.94 31.44
C ASN A 46 -17.10 2.91 31.37
N PRO A 47 -15.89 2.45 31.71
CA PRO A 47 -14.71 3.32 31.75
C PRO A 47 -14.13 3.67 30.37
N PHE A 48 -14.61 3.01 29.31
CA PHE A 48 -14.08 3.13 27.94
C PHE A 48 -14.94 3.98 27.01
N ARG A 49 -16.17 4.31 27.42
CA ARG A 49 -17.08 5.14 26.63
C ARG A 49 -17.15 6.56 27.18
N PHE A 50 -17.56 7.48 26.31
CA PHE A 50 -17.93 8.83 26.72
C PHE A 50 -19.16 8.74 27.63
N TYR A 51 -19.18 9.56 28.68
CA TYR A 51 -20.26 9.57 29.67
C TYR A 51 -20.89 10.95 29.72
N LYS A 52 -22.22 11.01 29.62
CA LYS A 52 -22.96 12.26 29.77
C LYS A 52 -23.40 12.38 31.22
N HIS A 53 -22.90 13.39 31.92
CA HIS A 53 -23.24 13.59 33.32
C HIS A 53 -24.71 14.02 33.45
N PRO A 54 -25.53 13.38 34.31
CA PRO A 54 -26.97 13.60 34.36
C PRO A 54 -27.35 15.03 34.79
N VAL A 55 -26.62 15.60 35.77
CA VAL A 55 -26.90 16.95 36.29
C VAL A 55 -26.43 18.05 35.35
N THR A 56 -25.17 18.01 34.88
CA THR A 56 -24.57 19.08 34.08
C THR A 56 -24.85 18.95 32.58
N GLY A 57 -25.29 17.78 32.11
CA GLY A 57 -25.54 17.50 30.70
C GLY A 57 -24.27 17.48 29.81
N LYS A 58 -23.09 17.72 30.38
CA LYS A 58 -21.82 17.75 29.63
C LYS A 58 -21.31 16.34 29.37
N TRP A 59 -20.76 16.14 28.18
CA TRP A 59 -20.03 14.93 27.84
C TRP A 59 -18.65 14.98 28.49
N GLN A 60 -18.29 13.88 29.14
CA GLN A 60 -16.99 13.65 29.72
C GLN A 60 -16.24 12.59 28.92
N ASP A 61 -14.94 12.78 28.82
CA ASP A 61 -14.06 11.84 28.15
C ASP A 61 -14.02 10.48 28.87
N PRO A 62 -13.74 9.39 28.13
CA PRO A 62 -13.47 8.07 28.72
C PRO A 62 -12.36 8.11 29.78
N VAL A 63 -12.43 7.25 30.81
CA VAL A 63 -11.40 7.18 31.88
C VAL A 63 -10.07 6.83 31.25
N TYR A 64 -10.13 5.90 30.31
CA TYR A 64 -9.01 5.41 29.52
C TYR A 64 -9.16 5.92 28.10
N SER A 65 -8.17 6.67 27.63
CA SER A 65 -8.10 7.13 26.25
C SER A 65 -8.03 5.95 25.27
N GLN A 66 -8.36 6.15 24.00
CA GLN A 66 -8.33 5.08 22.99
C GLN A 66 -6.98 4.35 22.89
N ARG A 67 -5.86 5.06 23.14
CA ARG A 67 -4.52 4.48 23.24
C ARG A 67 -4.42 3.51 24.41
N ARG A 68 -4.78 3.95 25.62
CA ARG A 68 -4.76 3.12 26.83
C ARG A 68 -5.73 1.93 26.74
N GLN A 69 -6.88 2.11 26.09
CA GLN A 69 -7.79 1.01 25.78
C GLN A 69 -7.12 -0.05 24.90
N ALA A 70 -6.44 0.37 23.83
CA ALA A 70 -5.72 -0.55 22.95
C ALA A 70 -4.57 -1.28 23.67
N GLU A 71 -3.84 -0.59 24.56
CA GLU A 71 -2.80 -1.19 25.40
C GLU A 71 -3.38 -2.25 26.35
N LEU A 72 -4.49 -1.95 27.03
CA LEU A 72 -5.19 -2.91 27.90
C LEU A 72 -5.70 -4.12 27.13
N VAL A 73 -6.35 -3.91 25.98
CA VAL A 73 -6.84 -4.99 25.11
C VAL A 73 -5.68 -5.85 24.60
N LYS A 74 -4.56 -5.22 24.19
CA LYS A 74 -3.37 -5.95 23.75
C LYS A 74 -2.84 -6.86 24.85
N MET A 75 -2.61 -6.33 26.06
CA MET A 75 -2.14 -7.12 27.21
C MET A 75 -3.14 -8.21 27.58
N ALA A 76 -4.44 -7.92 27.54
CA ALA A 76 -5.46 -8.89 27.92
C ALA A 76 -5.55 -10.05 26.92
N ARG A 77 -5.44 -9.76 25.62
CA ARG A 77 -5.37 -10.77 24.57
C ARG A 77 -4.14 -11.67 24.70
N GLU A 78 -2.97 -11.09 24.99
CA GLU A 78 -1.73 -11.85 25.24
C GLU A 78 -1.85 -12.78 26.45
N ASN A 79 -2.68 -12.42 27.43
CA ASN A 79 -2.90 -13.20 28.65
C ASN A 79 -4.23 -13.98 28.67
N GLY A 80 -5.00 -13.99 27.56
CA GLY A 80 -6.27 -14.71 27.46
C GLY A 80 -7.40 -14.20 28.35
N VAL A 81 -7.38 -12.92 28.75
CA VAL A 81 -8.39 -12.28 29.62
C VAL A 81 -9.15 -11.16 28.91
N GLU A 82 -9.24 -11.22 27.58
CA GLU A 82 -9.92 -10.19 26.78
C GLU A 82 -11.43 -10.12 27.08
N ASP A 83 -12.10 -11.26 27.27
CA ASP A 83 -13.54 -11.35 27.52
C ASP A 83 -13.97 -10.75 28.87
N LEU A 84 -13.02 -10.59 29.79
CA LEU A 84 -13.24 -9.97 31.10
C LEU A 84 -13.26 -8.43 31.03
N LEU A 85 -12.82 -7.83 29.91
CA LEU A 85 -12.86 -6.39 29.71
C LEU A 85 -14.25 -5.93 29.26
N PRO A 86 -14.68 -4.72 29.65
CA PRO A 86 -15.87 -4.10 29.05
C PRO A 86 -15.72 -3.93 27.54
N GLU A 87 -16.83 -3.96 26.80
CA GLU A 87 -16.86 -3.77 25.35
C GLU A 87 -16.12 -2.50 24.90
N THR A 88 -15.19 -2.64 23.96
CA THR A 88 -14.47 -1.53 23.34
C THR A 88 -14.46 -1.59 21.82
N ARG A 89 -14.33 -0.42 21.18
CA ARG A 89 -14.02 -0.32 19.74
C ARG A 89 -12.65 -0.88 19.36
N LYS A 90 -11.81 -1.16 20.35
CA LYS A 90 -10.45 -1.69 20.15
C LYS A 90 -10.37 -3.20 20.37
N GLY A 91 -11.42 -3.83 20.89
CA GLY A 91 -11.54 -5.27 21.09
C GLY A 91 -11.48 -6.05 19.78
N THR A 92 -10.98 -7.27 19.87
CA THR A 92 -10.81 -8.22 18.77
C THR A 92 -12.17 -8.62 18.21
N GLU A 93 -13.09 -9.04 19.07
CA GLU A 93 -14.46 -9.43 18.69
C GLU A 93 -15.20 -8.28 17.99
N TYR A 94 -15.20 -7.09 18.59
CA TYR A 94 -15.84 -5.92 18.00
C TYR A 94 -15.26 -5.56 16.63
N LYS A 95 -13.93 -5.56 16.47
CA LYS A 95 -13.29 -5.24 15.19
C LYS A 95 -13.62 -6.26 14.10
N LEU A 96 -13.67 -7.54 14.45
CA LEU A 96 -14.04 -8.62 13.54
C LEU A 96 -15.51 -8.48 13.13
N ALA A 97 -16.42 -8.37 14.10
CA ALA A 97 -17.85 -8.19 13.86
C ALA A 97 -18.10 -6.95 12.98
N HIS A 98 -17.50 -5.81 13.31
CA HIS A 98 -17.64 -4.58 12.55
C HIS A 98 -17.09 -4.69 11.12
N ARG A 99 -15.98 -5.41 10.92
CA ARG A 99 -15.41 -5.65 9.58
C ARG A 99 -16.27 -6.60 8.76
N VAL A 100 -16.84 -7.63 9.39
CA VAL A 100 -17.72 -8.60 8.72
C VAL A 100 -19.05 -7.94 8.34
N GLU A 101 -19.65 -7.19 9.25
CA GLU A 101 -20.94 -6.52 9.04
C GLU A 101 -20.86 -5.42 7.97
N HIS A 102 -19.84 -4.56 8.04
CA HIS A 102 -19.77 -3.38 7.19
C HIS A 102 -18.82 -3.50 5.99
N GLY A 103 -17.92 -4.48 5.98
CA GLY A 103 -16.93 -4.65 4.92
C GLY A 103 -15.93 -3.49 4.78
N LEU A 104 -15.22 -3.46 3.65
CA LEU A 104 -14.36 -2.33 3.28
C LEU A 104 -15.23 -1.18 2.78
N ARG A 105 -15.05 0.02 3.35
CA ARG A 105 -15.87 1.21 3.03
C ARG A 105 -15.05 2.40 2.54
N VAL A 106 -13.83 2.14 2.07
CA VAL A 106 -12.97 3.17 1.46
C VAL A 106 -13.59 3.60 0.14
N LYS A 107 -13.50 4.89 -0.19
CA LYS A 107 -14.03 5.40 -1.46
C LYS A 107 -13.31 4.75 -2.64
N GLY A 108 -14.06 4.31 -3.65
CA GLY A 108 -13.53 3.64 -4.84
C GLY A 108 -13.49 2.12 -4.72
N THR A 109 -12.78 1.58 -3.73
CA THR A 109 -12.58 0.12 -3.55
C THR A 109 -13.49 -0.52 -2.51
N GLY A 110 -14.27 0.27 -1.78
CA GLY A 110 -15.25 -0.22 -0.82
C GLY A 110 -16.41 -0.95 -1.47
N VAL A 111 -17.08 -1.80 -0.70
CA VAL A 111 -18.26 -2.55 -1.15
C VAL A 111 -19.32 -1.57 -1.66
N GLY A 112 -19.76 -1.77 -2.90
CA GLY A 112 -20.74 -0.90 -3.57
C GLY A 112 -20.17 0.45 -4.06
N GLN A 113 -18.86 0.67 -4.01
CA GLN A 113 -18.21 1.84 -4.60
C GLN A 113 -17.60 1.50 -5.97
N LYS A 114 -17.45 2.53 -6.82
CA LYS A 114 -16.77 2.43 -8.11
C LYS A 114 -15.55 3.35 -8.13
N VAL A 115 -14.44 2.83 -8.65
CA VAL A 115 -13.20 3.60 -8.84
C VAL A 115 -13.45 4.68 -9.90
N LYS A 116 -12.99 5.91 -9.63
CA LYS A 116 -13.17 7.05 -10.53
C LYS A 116 -12.39 6.90 -11.85
N GLY A 117 -11.29 6.15 -11.86
CA GLY A 117 -10.33 6.07 -12.96
C GLY A 117 -9.44 7.32 -13.05
N HIS A 118 -8.27 7.21 -13.67
CA HIS A 118 -7.39 8.36 -13.92
C HIS A 118 -7.93 9.25 -15.05
N ILE A 119 -7.44 10.50 -15.15
CA ILE A 119 -7.93 11.46 -16.16
C ILE A 119 -7.73 10.90 -17.59
N HIS A 120 -6.59 10.28 -17.88
CA HIS A 120 -6.31 9.73 -19.20
C HIS A 120 -7.24 8.57 -19.55
N GLU A 121 -7.54 7.67 -18.61
CA GLU A 121 -8.46 6.53 -18.83
C GLU A 121 -9.86 7.02 -19.20
N ARG A 122 -10.34 8.04 -18.48
CA ARG A 122 -11.67 8.61 -18.72
C ARG A 122 -11.81 9.30 -20.07
N HIS A 123 -10.74 9.93 -20.57
CA HIS A 123 -10.77 10.67 -21.85
C HIS A 123 -10.17 9.89 -23.01
N MET A 124 -9.64 8.69 -22.78
CA MET A 124 -8.99 7.89 -23.82
C MET A 124 -9.97 7.59 -24.96
N ILE A 125 -11.15 7.08 -24.63
CA ILE A 125 -12.17 6.73 -25.63
C ILE A 125 -12.55 7.97 -26.46
N ALA A 126 -12.83 9.10 -25.82
CA ALA A 126 -13.15 10.35 -26.51
C ALA A 126 -12.02 10.77 -27.47
N LYS A 127 -10.76 10.78 -27.00
CA LYS A 127 -9.60 11.13 -27.83
C LYS A 127 -9.40 10.18 -29.02
N TYR A 128 -9.63 8.88 -28.84
CA TYR A 128 -9.52 7.91 -29.94
C TYR A 128 -10.66 8.07 -30.95
N VAL A 129 -11.88 8.28 -30.49
CA VAL A 129 -13.03 8.54 -31.35
C VAL A 129 -12.83 9.83 -32.14
N ASP A 130 -12.39 10.91 -31.49
CA ASP A 130 -12.07 12.17 -32.16
C ASP A 130 -10.98 11.95 -33.22
N ARG A 131 -9.91 11.20 -32.89
CA ARG A 131 -8.84 10.91 -33.85
C ARG A 131 -9.30 10.05 -35.03
N LEU A 132 -10.20 9.09 -34.80
CA LEU A 132 -10.80 8.28 -35.87
C LEU A 132 -11.72 9.12 -36.76
N ILE A 133 -12.51 10.02 -36.17
CA ILE A 133 -13.36 10.96 -36.90
C ILE A 133 -12.50 11.92 -37.73
N THR A 134 -11.47 12.52 -37.16
CA THR A 134 -10.58 13.43 -37.90
C THR A 134 -9.89 12.69 -39.04
N ALA A 135 -9.33 11.50 -38.79
CA ALA A 135 -8.66 10.71 -39.82
C ALA A 135 -9.61 10.28 -40.95
N THR A 136 -10.87 9.94 -40.64
CA THR A 136 -11.87 9.62 -41.65
C THR A 136 -12.30 10.85 -42.44
N THR A 137 -12.48 12.01 -41.80
CA THR A 137 -12.79 13.26 -42.50
C THR A 137 -11.64 13.74 -43.40
N GLU A 138 -10.39 13.64 -42.95
CA GLU A 138 -9.21 13.97 -43.75
C GLU A 138 -9.10 13.04 -44.96
N TRP A 139 -9.33 11.74 -44.77
CA TRP A 139 -9.33 10.76 -45.86
C TRP A 139 -10.44 11.04 -46.88
N LEU A 140 -11.66 11.36 -46.42
CA LEU A 140 -12.79 11.75 -47.28
C LEU A 140 -12.50 13.04 -48.08
N CYS A 141 -11.83 14.03 -47.48
CA CYS A 141 -11.46 15.28 -48.16
C CYS A 141 -10.28 15.12 -49.14
N ALA A 142 -9.38 14.17 -48.91
CA ALA A 142 -8.19 13.95 -49.73
C ALA A 142 -8.41 13.02 -50.95
N MET A 143 -9.62 12.49 -51.14
CA MET A 143 -9.96 11.67 -52.30
C MET A 143 -10.32 12.53 -53.53
N PRO A 144 -9.54 12.50 -54.62
CA PRO A 144 -9.90 13.20 -55.85
C PRO A 144 -11.02 12.45 -56.59
N GLY A 145 -12.12 13.16 -56.87
CA GLY A 145 -13.25 12.65 -57.67
C GLY A 145 -14.55 12.37 -56.92
N VAL A 146 -14.64 12.63 -55.61
CA VAL A 146 -15.90 12.66 -54.88
C VAL A 146 -16.44 14.09 -54.87
N GLU A 147 -17.40 14.39 -55.74
CA GLU A 147 -18.20 15.62 -55.64
C GLU A 147 -18.93 15.60 -54.29
N GLN A 148 -18.64 16.58 -53.43
CA GLN A 148 -19.15 16.73 -52.07
C GLN A 148 -20.59 17.29 -52.10
N PRO A 149 -21.67 16.50 -51.90
CA PRO A 149 -23.03 17.03 -51.96
C PRO A 149 -23.45 17.71 -50.66
N TRP A 150 -22.73 17.51 -49.56
CA TRP A 150 -23.10 18.04 -48.24
C TRP A 150 -22.51 19.44 -47.96
N LEU A 151 -21.52 19.90 -48.74
CA LEU A 151 -20.96 21.25 -48.58
C LEU A 151 -21.86 22.36 -49.14
N THR A 152 -22.97 22.00 -49.80
CA THR A 152 -23.94 22.98 -50.37
C THR A 152 -25.18 23.20 -49.49
N MET A 153 -25.27 22.56 -48.32
CA MET A 153 -26.44 22.70 -47.41
C MET A 153 -26.15 23.48 -46.13
N LEU A 154 -25.03 24.20 -46.05
CA LEU A 154 -24.69 25.03 -44.89
C LEU A 154 -24.40 26.48 -45.28
N GLN A 155 -25.22 27.02 -46.18
CA GLN A 155 -25.15 28.42 -46.59
C GLN A 155 -26.51 29.12 -46.75
N ASP A 156 -27.57 28.52 -46.20
CA ASP A 156 -28.80 29.24 -45.89
C ASP A 156 -28.96 29.26 -44.37
N GLY A 157 -28.65 30.40 -43.79
CA GLY A 157 -28.92 30.66 -42.39
C GLY A 157 -30.43 30.80 -42.18
N ASP A 158 -30.94 30.19 -41.13
CA ASP A 158 -32.05 30.79 -40.41
C ASP A 158 -31.81 30.74 -38.90
N GLN A 159 -32.05 31.91 -38.33
CA GLN A 159 -31.76 32.32 -36.99
C GLN A 159 -32.92 31.90 -36.09
N GLU A 160 -32.76 30.83 -35.31
CA GLU A 160 -33.66 30.54 -34.19
C GLU A 160 -32.94 30.59 -32.85
N LYS A 161 -33.25 31.65 -32.10
CA LYS A 161 -32.98 31.77 -30.67
C LYS A 161 -33.83 30.73 -29.93
N GLY A 162 -33.19 29.64 -29.50
CA GLY A 162 -33.79 28.60 -28.67
C GLY A 162 -33.28 28.64 -27.22
N HIS A 163 -34.21 28.74 -26.30
CA HIS A 163 -34.07 28.98 -24.87
C HIS A 163 -33.40 27.82 -24.10
N VAL A 164 -32.77 28.17 -22.97
CA VAL A 164 -32.28 27.23 -21.94
C VAL A 164 -33.46 26.43 -21.38
N GLY A 165 -33.45 25.11 -21.61
CA GLY A 165 -34.46 24.18 -21.14
C GLY A 165 -33.82 22.99 -20.42
N ASN A 166 -33.91 23.00 -19.10
CA ASN A 166 -33.65 21.92 -18.17
C ASN A 166 -34.38 20.63 -18.57
N ALA A 167 -33.72 19.47 -18.51
CA ALA A 167 -34.36 18.17 -18.61
C ALA A 167 -33.75 17.20 -17.60
N GLN A 168 -34.38 17.18 -16.42
CA GLN A 168 -34.36 16.05 -15.49
C GLN A 168 -35.06 14.83 -16.11
N SER A 169 -34.68 13.67 -15.58
CA SER A 169 -35.43 12.41 -15.49
C SER A 169 -35.81 11.70 -16.78
N HIS A 170 -35.20 10.54 -17.00
CA HIS A 170 -35.97 9.35 -17.38
C HIS A 170 -35.58 8.19 -16.46
N GLN A 171 -36.52 7.90 -15.56
CA GLN A 171 -36.60 6.72 -14.71
C GLN A 171 -37.44 5.67 -15.46
N ALA A 172 -37.19 4.40 -15.14
CA ALA A 172 -37.99 3.21 -15.43
C ALA A 172 -37.97 2.68 -16.88
N LEU A 173 -37.38 1.49 -17.06
CA LEU A 173 -38.15 0.25 -17.07
C LEU A 173 -37.24 -0.92 -16.65
N GLU A 174 -37.62 -1.58 -15.57
CA GLU A 174 -37.17 -2.89 -15.13
C GLU A 174 -37.91 -3.96 -15.95
N GLU A 175 -37.20 -5.02 -16.34
CA GLU A 175 -37.68 -6.38 -16.64
C GLU A 175 -36.43 -7.10 -17.20
N GLY A 176 -35.84 -8.16 -16.66
CA GLY A 176 -36.11 -9.07 -15.57
C GLY A 176 -35.24 -10.29 -15.88
N MET A 177 -34.20 -10.59 -15.10
CA MET A 177 -33.54 -11.90 -15.19
C MET A 177 -32.99 -12.32 -13.83
N HIS A 178 -33.81 -13.11 -13.14
CA HIS A 178 -33.47 -13.90 -11.97
C HIS A 178 -32.55 -15.05 -12.40
N ILE A 179 -31.36 -15.16 -11.81
CA ILE A 179 -30.71 -16.48 -11.57
C ILE A 179 -30.12 -16.49 -10.16
N THR A 180 -30.30 -17.65 -9.54
CA THR A 180 -30.31 -18.03 -8.13
C THR A 180 -28.96 -18.05 -7.39
N GLN A 181 -29.02 -17.53 -6.17
CA GLN A 181 -28.37 -17.87 -4.89
C GLN A 181 -27.50 -19.16 -4.79
N ALA A 182 -26.31 -19.05 -4.18
CA ALA A 182 -25.77 -20.01 -3.20
C ALA A 182 -24.57 -19.45 -2.38
N HIS A 183 -24.69 -19.59 -1.04
CA HIS A 183 -23.69 -19.82 0.03
C HIS A 183 -22.18 -19.76 -0.34
N GLY A 184 -21.27 -19.10 0.37
CA GLY A 184 -21.02 -19.07 1.82
C GLY A 184 -19.79 -19.93 2.15
N MET A 185 -18.63 -19.32 2.49
CA MET A 185 -17.63 -19.75 3.51
C MET A 185 -16.22 -19.12 3.32
N ALA A 186 -15.52 -19.07 4.45
CA ALA A 186 -14.31 -18.32 4.78
C ALA A 186 -12.99 -18.87 4.22
N SER A 187 -11.96 -18.00 4.27
CA SER A 187 -10.65 -18.27 4.92
C SER A 187 -9.42 -18.04 4.04
N SER A 188 -8.42 -17.44 4.69
CA SER A 188 -6.98 -17.49 4.39
C SER A 188 -6.49 -16.67 3.18
N GLN A 189 -5.94 -15.49 3.49
CA GLN A 189 -5.02 -14.76 2.60
C GLN A 189 -3.79 -15.64 2.32
N ALA A 190 -3.82 -16.37 1.21
CA ALA A 190 -2.63 -16.73 0.47
C ALA A 190 -2.27 -15.53 -0.43
N MET A 191 -0.99 -15.20 -0.51
CA MET A 191 -0.50 -14.17 -1.41
C MET A 191 -0.76 -14.64 -2.84
N VAL A 192 -1.77 -14.05 -3.48
CA VAL A 192 -2.02 -14.25 -4.91
C VAL A 192 -0.92 -13.48 -5.63
N VAL A 193 0.18 -14.16 -5.94
CA VAL A 193 1.13 -13.66 -6.93
C VAL A 193 0.41 -13.78 -8.25
N ASP A 194 0.09 -12.63 -8.84
CA ASP A 194 -0.54 -12.54 -10.15
C ASP A 194 0.30 -13.33 -11.16
N SER A 195 -0.33 -14.18 -11.97
CA SER A 195 0.38 -15.04 -12.92
C SER A 195 1.14 -14.25 -13.99
N ASP A 196 0.83 -12.96 -14.16
CA ASP A 196 1.40 -12.08 -15.16
C ASP A 196 2.76 -11.47 -14.77
N THR A 197 3.19 -11.57 -13.52
CA THR A 197 4.52 -11.08 -13.06
C THR A 197 5.51 -12.19 -12.73
N ALA A 198 5.12 -13.46 -12.97
CA ALA A 198 5.98 -14.59 -12.67
C ALA A 198 7.21 -14.62 -13.58
N THR A 199 8.40 -14.69 -12.97
CA THR A 199 9.65 -14.85 -13.73
C THR A 199 9.66 -16.15 -14.53
N HIS A 200 10.33 -16.20 -15.68
CA HIS A 200 10.43 -17.43 -16.49
C HIS A 200 11.06 -18.61 -15.72
N TYR A 201 11.91 -18.30 -14.74
CA TYR A 201 12.46 -19.25 -13.76
C TYR A 201 11.37 -19.85 -12.87
N GLN A 202 10.43 -19.04 -12.39
CA GLN A 202 9.30 -19.47 -11.56
C GLN A 202 8.30 -20.31 -12.33
N VAL A 203 8.03 -19.98 -13.60
CA VAL A 203 7.12 -20.73 -14.48
C VAL A 203 7.58 -22.18 -14.69
N LEU A 204 8.89 -22.40 -14.89
CA LEU A 204 9.47 -23.75 -15.01
C LEU A 204 9.89 -24.36 -13.66
N ASN A 205 9.76 -23.58 -12.57
CA ASN A 205 10.19 -23.91 -11.22
C ASN A 205 11.67 -24.37 -11.18
N LEU A 206 12.54 -23.50 -11.69
CA LEU A 206 13.99 -23.62 -11.76
C LEU A 206 14.65 -22.42 -11.09
N THR A 207 15.83 -22.59 -10.50
CA THR A 207 16.63 -21.48 -9.95
C THR A 207 17.80 -21.16 -10.88
N PRO A 208 18.20 -19.88 -11.03
CA PRO A 208 19.34 -19.49 -11.85
C PRO A 208 20.64 -20.22 -11.48
N SER A 209 20.85 -20.46 -10.18
CA SER A 209 22.00 -21.18 -9.63
C SER A 209 22.13 -22.63 -10.13
N LEU A 210 21.01 -23.31 -10.38
CA LEU A 210 21.03 -24.71 -10.84
C LEU A 210 21.42 -24.82 -12.31
N LEU A 211 21.11 -23.80 -13.12
CA LEU A 211 21.46 -23.79 -14.54
C LEU A 211 22.93 -23.40 -14.78
N ASP A 212 23.55 -22.65 -13.87
CA ASP A 212 24.94 -22.21 -14.02
C ASP A 212 25.95 -23.27 -13.58
N THR A 213 25.56 -24.18 -12.68
CA THR A 213 26.42 -25.28 -12.23
C THR A 213 26.57 -26.42 -13.25
N GLN A 214 25.72 -26.47 -14.29
CA GLN A 214 25.65 -27.59 -15.22
C GLN A 214 26.09 -27.17 -16.63
N HIS A 215 27.10 -27.85 -17.18
CA HIS A 215 27.69 -27.54 -18.49
C HIS A 215 26.74 -27.81 -19.68
N ASP A 216 25.67 -28.59 -19.46
CA ASP A 216 24.55 -28.79 -20.42
C ASP A 216 23.21 -28.71 -19.67
N SER A 217 22.59 -27.53 -19.68
CA SER A 217 21.34 -27.22 -18.99
C SER A 217 20.09 -27.56 -19.82
N THR A 218 20.24 -27.89 -21.10
CA THR A 218 19.13 -28.19 -22.02
C THR A 218 18.28 -29.41 -21.64
N PRO A 219 18.81 -30.56 -21.16
CA PRO A 219 17.97 -31.70 -20.77
C PRO A 219 17.18 -31.41 -19.48
N LEU A 220 17.75 -30.60 -18.58
CA LEU A 220 17.11 -30.22 -17.33
C LEU A 220 15.91 -29.30 -17.60
N ILE A 221 16.06 -28.32 -18.49
CA ILE A 221 15.00 -27.40 -18.89
C ILE A 221 13.88 -28.16 -19.61
N LYS A 222 14.20 -29.10 -20.52
CA LYS A 222 13.21 -29.95 -21.20
C LYS A 222 12.40 -30.82 -20.23
N ARG A 223 13.06 -31.39 -19.22
CA ARG A 223 12.38 -32.15 -18.16
C ARG A 223 11.47 -31.26 -17.32
N ALA A 224 11.91 -30.04 -17.01
CA ALA A 224 11.12 -29.06 -16.27
C ALA A 224 9.87 -28.59 -17.06
N TYR A 225 10.03 -28.36 -18.36
CA TYR A 225 8.94 -28.05 -19.29
C TYR A 225 7.88 -29.16 -19.35
N HIS A 226 8.31 -30.42 -19.53
CA HIS A 226 7.38 -31.56 -19.55
C HIS A 226 6.64 -31.71 -18.22
N ARG A 227 7.31 -31.48 -17.09
CA ARG A 227 6.69 -31.46 -15.76
C ARG A 227 5.69 -30.30 -15.60
N ALA A 228 6.01 -29.12 -16.13
CA ALA A 228 5.15 -27.94 -16.05
C ALA A 228 3.85 -28.13 -16.87
N LEU A 229 3.95 -28.69 -18.08
CA LEU A 229 2.77 -29.01 -18.90
C LEU A 229 1.86 -30.04 -18.24
N LEU A 230 2.43 -31.10 -17.65
CA LEU A 230 1.64 -32.14 -16.96
C LEU A 230 0.98 -31.64 -15.67
N ARG A 231 1.49 -30.57 -15.07
CA ARG A 231 0.89 -29.93 -13.89
C ARG A 231 -0.21 -28.94 -14.25
N ASN A 232 -0.04 -28.24 -15.37
CA ASN A 232 -0.95 -27.20 -15.85
C ASN A 232 -1.90 -27.68 -16.97
N HIS A 233 -2.08 -29.00 -17.13
CA HIS A 233 -3.04 -29.55 -18.07
C HIS A 233 -4.47 -29.31 -17.56
N PRO A 234 -5.42 -28.84 -18.41
CA PRO A 234 -6.77 -28.46 -17.98
C PRO A 234 -7.55 -29.58 -17.28
N ASP A 235 -7.29 -30.84 -17.67
CA ASP A 235 -7.90 -32.04 -17.07
C ASP A 235 -7.45 -32.30 -15.61
N LYS A 236 -6.31 -31.74 -15.20
CA LYS A 236 -5.74 -31.92 -13.85
C LYS A 236 -5.95 -30.71 -12.93
N ILE A 237 -6.11 -29.52 -13.51
CA ILE A 237 -6.42 -28.28 -12.79
C ILE A 237 -7.87 -28.29 -12.27
N ALA A 238 -8.77 -29.04 -12.92
CA ALA A 238 -10.15 -29.20 -12.47
C ALA A 238 -10.30 -29.91 -11.09
N ASN A 239 -9.23 -30.56 -10.60
CA ASN A 239 -9.19 -31.32 -9.34
C ASN A 239 -8.10 -30.84 -8.36
N SER A 240 -7.48 -29.66 -8.57
CA SER A 240 -6.32 -29.19 -7.78
C SER A 240 -6.65 -28.17 -6.69
N ASP A 241 -5.88 -28.21 -5.59
CA ASP A 241 -5.96 -27.30 -4.44
C ASP A 241 -5.84 -25.80 -4.81
N PRO A 242 -6.53 -24.90 -4.09
CA PRO A 242 -6.52 -23.44 -4.33
C PRO A 242 -5.19 -22.74 -4.00
N THR A 243 -4.17 -23.49 -3.58
CA THR A 243 -2.82 -22.99 -3.25
C THR A 243 -1.82 -23.13 -4.40
N SER A 244 -2.23 -23.73 -5.51
CA SER A 244 -1.35 -23.98 -6.66
C SER A 244 -1.42 -22.86 -7.69
N VAL A 245 -0.31 -22.15 -7.90
CA VAL A 245 -0.16 -21.18 -9.00
C VAL A 245 -0.19 -21.97 -10.30
N SER A 246 -1.17 -21.67 -11.16
CA SER A 246 -1.27 -22.26 -12.49
C SER A 246 -0.73 -21.29 -13.55
N PHE A 247 -0.05 -21.82 -14.55
CA PHE A 247 0.53 -21.06 -15.65
C PHE A 247 -0.09 -21.50 -16.97
N THR A 248 -0.28 -20.57 -17.91
CA THR A 248 -0.80 -20.91 -19.23
C THR A 248 0.23 -21.68 -20.05
N VAL A 249 -0.23 -22.48 -21.01
CA VAL A 249 0.65 -23.23 -21.91
C VAL A 249 1.58 -22.28 -22.68
N ASP A 250 1.09 -21.10 -23.05
CA ASP A 250 1.87 -20.07 -23.74
C ASP A 250 2.99 -19.49 -22.85
N GLN A 251 2.73 -19.26 -21.56
CA GLN A 251 3.75 -18.84 -20.58
C GLN A 251 4.84 -19.92 -20.39
N ILE A 252 4.45 -21.20 -20.39
CA ILE A 252 5.38 -22.32 -20.23
C ILE A 252 6.27 -22.47 -21.48
N THR A 253 5.68 -22.32 -22.67
CA THR A 253 6.42 -22.37 -23.95
C THR A 253 7.36 -21.18 -24.13
N THR A 254 6.94 -19.98 -23.78
CA THR A 254 7.80 -18.78 -23.83
C THR A 254 8.99 -18.90 -22.87
N ALA A 255 8.77 -19.39 -21.65
CA ALA A 255 9.85 -19.64 -20.69
C ALA A 255 10.87 -20.67 -21.20
N LEU A 256 10.42 -21.74 -21.86
CA LEU A 256 11.31 -22.73 -22.50
C LEU A 256 12.17 -22.09 -23.60
N ASN A 257 11.56 -21.32 -24.50
CA ASN A 257 12.27 -20.70 -25.61
C ASN A 257 13.35 -19.72 -25.14
N ILE A 258 13.07 -18.93 -24.10
CA ILE A 258 14.01 -17.94 -23.56
C ILE A 258 15.13 -18.62 -22.77
N LEU A 259 14.82 -19.61 -21.92
CA LEU A 259 15.81 -20.27 -21.07
C LEU A 259 16.67 -21.32 -21.80
N SER A 260 16.19 -21.86 -22.93
CA SER A 260 16.90 -22.92 -23.69
C SER A 260 18.12 -22.43 -24.47
N ASN A 261 18.16 -21.15 -24.87
CA ASN A 261 19.28 -20.55 -25.59
C ASN A 261 20.12 -19.64 -24.66
N PRO A 262 21.45 -19.86 -24.53
CA PRO A 262 22.31 -19.06 -23.66
C PRO A 262 22.25 -17.54 -23.91
N SER A 263 22.12 -17.12 -25.18
CA SER A 263 22.09 -15.69 -25.52
C SER A 263 20.78 -15.01 -25.10
N SER A 264 19.63 -15.67 -25.31
CA SER A 264 18.33 -15.14 -24.86
C SER A 264 18.20 -15.15 -23.35
N ARG A 265 18.77 -16.18 -22.69
CA ARG A 265 18.85 -16.24 -21.23
C ARG A 265 19.68 -15.08 -20.66
N ALA A 266 20.86 -14.81 -21.21
CA ALA A 266 21.70 -13.71 -20.76
C ALA A 266 21.02 -12.34 -20.93
N ALA A 267 20.33 -12.11 -22.05
CA ALA A 267 19.54 -10.90 -22.28
C ALA A 267 18.41 -10.76 -21.26
N TYR A 268 17.68 -11.85 -20.98
CA TYR A 268 16.63 -11.87 -19.96
C TYR A 268 17.19 -11.60 -18.55
N ASP A 269 18.31 -12.22 -18.19
CA ASP A 269 18.98 -12.01 -16.90
C ASP A 269 19.49 -10.56 -16.74
N ALA A 270 19.87 -9.90 -17.83
CA ALA A 270 20.20 -8.47 -17.83
C ALA A 270 18.94 -7.62 -17.58
N THR A 271 17.82 -7.92 -18.23
CA THR A 271 16.55 -7.21 -18.00
C THR A 271 16.01 -7.39 -16.59
N LEU A 272 16.15 -8.58 -15.98
CA LEU A 272 15.76 -8.84 -14.59
C LEU A 272 16.60 -8.04 -13.59
N ARG A 273 17.90 -7.82 -13.86
CA ARG A 273 18.76 -6.98 -13.01
C ARG A 273 18.34 -5.52 -13.03
N VAL A 274 18.07 -4.98 -14.22
CA VAL A 274 17.59 -3.59 -14.38
C VAL A 274 16.21 -3.41 -13.76
N SER A 275 15.31 -4.38 -13.94
CA SER A 275 13.94 -4.32 -13.40
C SER A 275 13.93 -4.37 -11.87
N ARG A 276 14.79 -5.19 -11.24
CA ARG A 276 14.95 -5.20 -9.76
C ARG A 276 15.48 -3.88 -9.21
N GLN A 277 16.36 -3.20 -9.95
CA GLN A 277 16.86 -1.89 -9.57
C GLN A 277 15.77 -0.81 -9.66
N ASN A 278 14.82 -0.98 -10.58
CA ASN A 278 13.69 -0.07 -10.78
C ASN A 278 12.49 -0.35 -9.85
N GLU A 279 12.23 -1.60 -9.46
CA GLU A 279 11.28 -1.92 -8.38
C GLU A 279 11.76 -1.39 -7.01
N ASN A 280 13.05 -1.11 -6.88
CA ASN A 280 13.65 -0.43 -5.73
C ASN A 280 13.45 1.10 -5.75
N ARG A 281 12.92 1.67 -6.85
CA ARG A 281 12.53 3.08 -6.96
C ARG A 281 11.07 3.33 -6.57
N ASP A 282 10.21 2.30 -6.62
CA ASP A 282 8.79 2.41 -6.27
C ASP A 282 8.53 1.89 -4.83
N GLY A 283 9.10 2.60 -3.86
CA GLY A 283 8.51 2.90 -2.53
C GLY A 283 7.94 1.78 -1.64
N SER A 284 8.08 0.50 -1.96
CA SER A 284 7.50 -0.58 -1.18
C SER A 284 8.60 -1.40 -0.50
N TYR A 285 8.66 -1.27 0.83
CA TYR A 285 9.49 -2.03 1.80
C TYR A 285 10.86 -1.47 2.21
N GLN A 286 11.18 -0.19 1.97
CA GLN A 286 12.23 0.49 2.74
C GLN A 286 11.71 0.87 4.13
N THR A 287 12.12 0.13 5.16
CA THR A 287 11.67 0.36 6.52
C THR A 287 12.36 1.59 7.11
N GLY A 288 11.61 2.69 7.25
CA GLY A 288 12.01 3.84 8.09
C GLY A 288 13.00 4.82 7.45
N VAL A 289 12.71 5.29 6.23
CA VAL A 289 13.43 6.41 5.62
C VAL A 289 13.04 7.72 6.33
N GLU A 290 13.99 8.38 7.01
CA GLU A 290 13.81 9.72 7.60
C GLU A 290 14.21 10.76 6.54
N THR A 291 13.38 11.77 6.28
CA THR A 291 13.71 12.87 5.34
C THR A 291 14.10 14.11 6.12
N ILE A 292 15.24 14.73 5.78
CA ILE A 292 15.83 15.88 6.48
C ILE A 292 16.44 16.83 5.44
N ASP A 293 16.39 18.14 5.70
CA ASP A 293 17.01 19.16 4.85
C ASP A 293 18.50 19.31 5.19
N LEU A 294 19.35 19.63 4.21
CA LEU A 294 20.81 19.74 4.40
C LEU A 294 21.19 20.77 5.48
N ASP A 295 20.42 21.84 5.64
CA ASP A 295 20.61 22.90 6.64
C ASP A 295 20.44 22.41 8.10
N ASP A 296 19.75 21.28 8.31
CA ASP A 296 19.51 20.70 9.62
C ASP A 296 20.58 19.68 10.04
N LEU A 297 21.56 19.38 9.17
CA LEU A 297 22.65 18.46 9.44
C LEU A 297 23.87 19.16 10.04
N ALA A 298 24.55 18.46 10.96
CA ALA A 298 25.82 18.95 11.50
C ALA A 298 26.92 18.79 10.45
N PHE A 299 27.64 19.88 10.17
CA PHE A 299 28.79 19.91 9.28
C PHE A 299 30.09 19.95 10.09
N ASP A 300 31.03 19.07 9.76
CA ASP A 300 32.38 19.08 10.33
C ASP A 300 33.32 19.85 9.39
N GLU A 301 33.79 21.03 9.82
CA GLU A 301 34.72 21.88 9.06
C GLU A 301 36.11 21.24 8.90
N ASP A 302 36.52 20.34 9.79
CA ASP A 302 37.86 19.72 9.73
C ASP A 302 37.90 18.53 8.76
N GLN A 303 36.75 17.86 8.53
CA GLN A 303 36.64 16.67 7.68
C GLN A 303 35.85 16.90 6.38
N GLU A 304 35.29 18.10 6.21
CA GLU A 304 34.43 18.49 5.08
C GLU A 304 33.31 17.48 4.83
N CYS A 305 32.63 17.07 5.90
CA CYS A 305 31.57 16.07 5.84
C CYS A 305 30.35 16.43 6.69
N TRP A 306 29.18 16.01 6.22
CA TRP A 306 27.95 16.09 7.00
C TRP A 306 27.76 14.78 7.76
N TYR A 307 27.40 14.89 9.03
CA TYR A 307 27.12 13.71 9.85
C TYR A 307 25.88 13.85 10.73
N ARG A 308 25.28 12.70 11.07
CA ARG A 308 24.18 12.62 12.03
C ARG A 308 24.18 11.33 12.83
N SER A 309 23.72 11.44 14.07
CA SER A 309 23.49 10.29 14.95
C SER A 309 22.24 9.51 14.55
N CYS A 310 22.30 8.18 14.65
CA CYS A 310 21.16 7.31 14.38
C CYS A 310 20.49 6.85 15.67
N ARG A 311 19.20 6.51 15.57
CA ARG A 311 18.41 5.90 16.66
C ARG A 311 18.98 4.57 17.17
N CYS A 312 19.93 3.96 16.45
CA CYS A 312 20.67 2.78 16.88
C CYS A 312 21.78 3.08 17.91
N GLY A 313 22.05 4.36 18.22
CA GLY A 313 23.00 4.78 19.24
C GLY A 313 24.41 5.12 18.74
N ASN A 314 24.65 5.07 17.43
CA ASN A 314 25.92 5.51 16.83
C ASN A 314 25.87 7.02 16.51
N GLU A 315 26.86 7.77 16.96
CA GLU A 315 26.89 9.24 16.82
C GLU A 315 27.23 9.72 15.40
N HIS A 316 28.02 8.95 14.65
CA HIS A 316 28.38 9.20 13.24
C HIS A 316 27.86 8.04 12.37
N SER A 317 26.54 8.01 12.16
CA SER A 317 25.88 6.88 11.48
C SER A 317 25.59 7.13 10.01
N TYR A 318 25.30 8.37 9.69
CA TYR A 318 25.09 8.87 8.34
C TYR A 318 26.23 9.83 8.10
N GLU A 319 27.08 9.56 7.12
CA GLU A 319 28.23 10.39 6.76
C GLU A 319 28.30 10.46 5.23
N PHE A 320 28.44 11.66 4.70
CA PHE A 320 28.58 11.93 3.27
C PHE A 320 29.33 13.26 3.04
N ARG A 321 29.91 13.42 1.86
CA ARG A 321 30.75 14.57 1.48
C ARG A 321 30.12 15.35 0.34
N GLU A 322 30.73 16.49 0.02
CA GLU A 322 30.23 17.40 -1.02
C GLU A 322 30.24 16.72 -2.40
N ALA A 323 31.24 15.87 -2.66
CA ALA A 323 31.33 15.07 -3.87
C ALA A 323 30.11 14.14 -4.06
N ASP A 324 29.51 13.63 -2.97
CA ASP A 324 28.34 12.77 -3.05
C ASP A 324 27.06 13.57 -3.38
N LEU A 325 27.00 14.83 -2.93
CA LEU A 325 25.92 15.77 -3.26
C LEU A 325 26.03 16.27 -4.70
N GLU A 326 27.24 16.50 -5.21
CA GLU A 326 27.49 16.96 -6.57
C GLU A 326 27.02 15.93 -7.61
N GLU A 327 27.22 14.62 -7.35
CA GLU A 327 26.75 13.53 -8.21
C GLU A 327 25.23 13.49 -8.37
N VAL A 328 24.49 13.88 -7.33
CA VAL A 328 23.01 13.89 -7.32
C VAL A 328 22.42 15.31 -7.38
N SER A 329 23.24 16.29 -7.80
CA SER A 329 22.85 17.70 -7.86
C SER A 329 21.63 17.96 -8.75
N ASP A 330 21.49 17.21 -9.86
CA ASP A 330 20.32 17.28 -10.75
C ASP A 330 19.03 16.72 -10.11
N GLU A 331 19.15 15.84 -9.11
CA GLU A 331 18.02 15.20 -8.42
C GLU A 331 17.58 16.00 -7.18
N GLY A 332 18.48 16.76 -6.55
CA GLY A 332 18.21 17.57 -5.35
C GLY A 332 17.94 16.75 -4.08
N GLU A 333 18.16 15.43 -4.13
CA GLU A 333 17.94 14.50 -3.03
C GLU A 333 19.07 13.45 -2.96
N LEU A 334 19.72 13.30 -1.80
CA LEU A 334 20.74 12.28 -1.54
C LEU A 334 20.21 11.23 -0.55
N VAL A 335 20.34 9.94 -0.86
CA VAL A 335 19.87 8.84 0.01
C VAL A 335 21.07 8.10 0.61
N VAL A 336 21.24 8.21 1.93
CA VAL A 336 22.37 7.65 2.68
C VAL A 336 21.91 6.57 3.66
N GLY A 337 22.56 5.41 3.65
CA GLY A 337 22.29 4.31 4.58
C GLY A 337 23.04 4.48 5.91
N CYS A 338 22.44 4.02 7.01
CA CYS A 338 23.11 3.99 8.30
C CYS A 338 24.23 2.93 8.33
N LEU A 339 25.43 3.27 8.77
CA LEU A 339 26.56 2.33 8.89
C LEU A 339 26.32 1.20 9.91
N GLY A 340 25.46 1.44 10.92
CA GLY A 340 25.19 0.50 12.01
C GLY A 340 23.83 -0.22 11.99
N CYS A 341 22.90 0.11 11.09
CA CYS A 341 21.58 -0.54 11.04
C CYS A 341 20.93 -0.43 9.64
N SER A 342 19.73 -1.00 9.47
CA SER A 342 19.03 -0.98 8.17
C SER A 342 18.19 0.28 7.92
N LEU A 343 18.44 1.38 8.63
CA LEU A 343 17.76 2.65 8.45
C LEU A 343 18.42 3.48 7.35
N TRP A 344 17.62 4.34 6.73
CA TRP A 344 18.03 5.17 5.61
C TRP A 344 17.64 6.63 5.89
N LEU A 345 18.48 7.56 5.46
CA LEU A 345 18.29 9.00 5.57
C LEU A 345 18.21 9.59 4.16
N ARG A 346 17.18 10.38 3.89
CA ARG A 346 17.01 11.13 2.65
C ARG A 346 17.25 12.60 2.91
N VAL A 347 18.30 13.13 2.30
CA VAL A 347 18.76 14.51 2.48
C VAL A 347 18.30 15.34 1.29
N HIS A 348 17.51 16.38 1.55
CA HIS A 348 17.06 17.33 0.53
C HIS A 348 18.01 18.54 0.50
N PHE A 349 18.42 18.96 -0.69
CA PHE A 349 19.27 20.12 -0.86
C PHE A 349 18.94 20.85 -2.17
N ALA A 350 19.21 22.15 -2.20
CA ALA A 350 19.04 22.99 -3.38
C ALA A 350 20.38 23.62 -3.75
N VAL A 351 20.82 23.42 -4.98
CA VAL A 351 22.02 24.10 -5.52
C VAL A 351 21.62 25.53 -5.89
N MET A 352 22.20 26.52 -5.19
CA MET A 352 22.05 27.93 -5.57
C MET A 352 23.17 28.27 -6.56
N GLU A 353 22.82 28.64 -7.79
CA GLU A 353 23.77 29.22 -8.73
C GLU A 353 24.15 30.63 -8.25
N ASP A 354 25.39 30.81 -7.82
CA ASP A 354 25.89 32.12 -7.37
C ASP A 354 25.89 33.12 -8.53
N GLU A 355 24.86 33.97 -8.62
CA GLU A 355 24.93 35.23 -9.34
C GLU A 355 26.00 36.10 -8.66
N GLN A 356 27.14 36.29 -9.34
CA GLN A 356 28.24 37.14 -8.89
C GLN A 356 27.75 38.49 -8.32
N GLN A 357 27.77 38.63 -6.99
CA GLN A 357 27.73 39.94 -6.35
C GLN A 357 29.13 40.56 -6.46
N SER A 358 29.29 41.40 -7.48
CA SER A 358 30.40 42.33 -7.61
C SER A 358 30.47 43.24 -6.38
N HIS A 359 31.35 42.92 -5.43
CA HIS A 359 31.78 43.86 -4.39
C HIS A 359 32.56 45.01 -5.06
N THR A 360 31.85 46.10 -5.36
CA THR A 360 32.45 47.37 -5.74
C THR A 360 33.20 47.95 -4.54
N SER A 361 34.54 47.94 -4.62
CA SER A 361 35.42 48.65 -3.70
C SER A 361 35.14 50.16 -3.73
N ASN A 362 34.46 50.67 -2.70
CA ASN A 362 34.38 52.11 -2.46
C ASN A 362 35.52 52.55 -1.54
N ASN A 363 36.43 53.30 -2.15
CA ASN A 363 37.40 54.24 -1.60
C ASN A 363 37.07 54.78 -0.18
N MET A 364 38.00 54.61 0.76
CA MET A 364 38.10 55.49 1.94
C MET A 364 39.51 56.11 1.95
N LYS A 365 39.52 57.41 1.71
CA LYS A 365 40.67 58.31 1.67
C LYS A 365 40.86 58.89 3.08
N ASP A 366 42.12 59.21 3.38
CA ASP A 366 42.62 60.16 4.39
C ASP A 366 42.97 59.72 5.83
N LYS A 367 44.23 60.09 6.16
CA LYS A 367 44.84 60.45 7.46
C LYS A 367 45.10 59.28 8.45
N SER A 368 46.32 59.07 8.92
CA SER A 368 47.27 60.07 9.41
C SER A 368 48.72 59.60 9.43
#